data_AF-A0A354IG41-F1
#
_entry.id   AF-A0A354IG41-F1
#
_cell.length_a   1.000
_cell.length_b   1.000
_cell.length_c   1.000
_cell.angle_alpha   90.00
_cell.angle_beta   90.00
_cell.angle_gamma   90.00
#
_symmetry.space_group_name_H-M   'P 1'
#
loop_
_entity.id
_entity.type
_entity.pdbx_description
1 polymer ?
#
loop_
_entity_poly.entity_id
_entity_poly.type
_entity_poly.pdbx_seq_one_letter_code
_entity_poly.pdbx_strand_id
1 'polypeptide(L)'
;KMDYNKMLEFHKEKNAAATIAVLDVPKEEASRFGIMITDAEDNIIDFEEKPANPRSTLASMGIYIFDWKKLKKYLIANEEDENASKDFGKNIIPDMREAGEKLVAYRFDGYWKDVGTIESLWEANMDLLSPDSGLNLDDGSWRIYGRTTGAPPHFTGRDAVVHHSLISEGCELEGNVNNSVLFPNVTVEKGAKIEYSIIMPGATIEKGAQVKYAIIAENAHICADAVVGNAPSEVAADEWGVAVVASNTVVGKKAVVAAKQMIADNIPDVE
;
A
#
# COMPACT_ATOMS: atom_id res chain seq x y z
N LYS A 1 6.97 -8.68 7.11
CA LYS A 1 8.35 -8.45 7.62
C LYS A 1 9.26 -9.53 7.06
N MET A 2 10.44 -9.21 6.54
CA MET A 2 11.31 -10.21 5.91
C MET A 2 12.76 -10.03 6.37
N ASP A 3 13.36 -11.10 6.89
CA ASP A 3 14.78 -11.15 7.22
C ASP A 3 15.59 -11.55 5.98
N TYR A 4 16.19 -10.55 5.34
CA TYR A 4 17.01 -10.77 4.14
C TYR A 4 18.27 -11.59 4.41
N ASN A 5 18.73 -11.72 5.66
CA ASN A 5 19.87 -12.60 5.96
C ASN A 5 19.49 -14.07 5.70
N LYS A 6 18.28 -14.50 6.05
CA LYS A 6 17.80 -15.85 5.75
C LYS A 6 17.71 -16.11 4.25
N MET A 7 17.21 -15.13 3.49
CA MET A 7 17.17 -15.21 2.03
C MET A 7 18.58 -15.26 1.43
N LEU A 8 19.54 -14.51 2.00
CA LEU A 8 20.94 -14.51 1.58
C LEU A 8 21.65 -15.83 1.90
N GLU A 9 21.41 -16.40 3.07
CA GLU A 9 21.92 -17.72 3.46
C GLU A 9 21.39 -18.79 2.50
N PHE A 10 20.08 -18.81 2.24
CA PHE A 10 19.47 -19.68 1.25
C PHE A 10 20.08 -19.52 -0.16
N HIS A 11 20.28 -18.27 -0.60
CA HIS A 11 20.92 -17.97 -1.89
C HIS A 11 22.32 -18.59 -2.00
N LYS A 12 23.12 -18.46 -0.94
CA LYS A 12 24.47 -19.04 -0.86
C LYS A 12 24.45 -20.57 -0.80
N GLU A 13 23.59 -21.16 0.02
CA GLU A 13 23.42 -22.61 0.15
C GLU A 13 23.02 -23.26 -1.18
N LYS A 14 22.11 -22.62 -1.92
CA LYS A 14 21.68 -23.08 -3.24
C LYS A 14 22.73 -22.82 -4.33
N ASN A 15 23.78 -22.05 -4.06
CA ASN A 15 24.76 -21.59 -5.05
C ASN A 15 24.07 -21.01 -6.29
N ALA A 16 23.03 -20.19 -6.06
CA ALA A 16 22.20 -19.65 -7.11
C ALA A 16 22.84 -18.40 -7.74
N ALA A 17 22.58 -18.17 -9.03
CA ALA A 17 22.89 -16.91 -9.70
C ALA A 17 21.92 -15.80 -9.29
N ALA A 18 20.65 -16.15 -9.11
CA ALA A 18 19.61 -15.28 -8.59
C ALA A 18 18.67 -16.05 -7.66
N THR A 19 18.19 -15.38 -6.63
CA THR A 19 17.12 -15.85 -5.76
C THR A 19 16.02 -14.80 -5.77
N ILE A 20 14.79 -15.20 -6.10
CA ILE A 20 13.63 -14.30 -6.12
C ILE A 20 12.68 -14.67 -4.98
N ALA A 21 12.29 -13.69 -4.18
CA ALA A 21 11.27 -13.89 -3.15
C ALA A 21 9.89 -14.02 -3.81
N VAL A 22 9.17 -15.08 -3.47
CA VAL A 22 7.83 -15.35 -3.99
C VAL A 22 6.83 -15.55 -2.86
N LEU A 23 5.58 -15.20 -3.13
CA LEU A 23 4.46 -15.48 -2.25
C LEU A 23 3.36 -16.17 -3.06
N ASP A 24 2.65 -17.11 -2.43
CA ASP A 24 1.45 -17.69 -3.00
C ASP A 24 0.30 -16.67 -2.89
N VAL A 25 -0.28 -16.27 -4.01
CA VAL A 25 -1.37 -15.30 -4.06
C VAL A 25 -2.66 -15.94 -4.59
N PRO A 26 -3.84 -15.41 -4.24
CA PRO A 26 -5.08 -15.85 -4.85
C PRO A 26 -5.01 -15.81 -6.38
N LYS A 27 -5.58 -16.82 -7.04
CA LYS A 27 -5.45 -17.02 -8.49
C LYS A 27 -5.99 -15.84 -9.30
N GLU A 28 -7.03 -15.21 -8.78
CA GLU A 28 -7.68 -14.01 -9.29
C GLU A 28 -6.77 -12.77 -9.29
N GLU A 29 -5.76 -12.73 -8.41
CA GLU A 29 -4.80 -11.63 -8.33
C GLU A 29 -3.49 -11.92 -9.09
N ALA A 30 -3.17 -13.19 -9.32
CA ALA A 30 -1.91 -13.63 -9.92
C ALA A 30 -1.57 -12.94 -11.27
N SER A 31 -2.57 -12.59 -12.07
CA SER A 31 -2.36 -11.91 -13.36
C SER A 31 -1.77 -10.49 -13.24
N ARG A 32 -1.77 -9.90 -12.04
CA ARG A 32 -1.20 -8.58 -11.76
C ARG A 32 0.31 -8.61 -11.51
N PHE A 33 0.88 -9.79 -11.30
CA PHE A 33 2.26 -9.98 -10.86
C PHE A 33 3.11 -10.73 -11.90
N GLY A 34 4.43 -10.70 -11.70
CA GLY A 34 5.34 -11.63 -12.36
C GLY A 34 5.23 -13.01 -11.72
N ILE A 35 4.79 -14.02 -12.46
CA ILE A 35 4.51 -15.37 -11.98
C ILE A 35 5.70 -16.30 -12.24
N MET A 36 6.17 -16.94 -11.18
CA MET A 36 7.25 -17.92 -11.23
C MET A 36 6.69 -19.32 -11.38
N ILE A 37 7.29 -20.10 -12.28
CA ILE A 37 7.08 -21.53 -12.39
C ILE A 37 8.34 -22.21 -11.88
N THR A 38 8.19 -23.09 -10.89
CA THR A 38 9.29 -23.81 -10.28
C THR A 38 9.18 -25.31 -10.48
N ASP A 39 10.32 -26.00 -10.37
CA ASP A 39 10.34 -27.45 -10.13
C ASP A 39 10.07 -27.77 -8.64
N ALA A 40 10.25 -29.04 -8.26
CA ALA A 40 10.01 -29.52 -6.90
C ALA A 40 11.08 -29.04 -5.88
N GLU A 41 12.23 -28.56 -6.35
CA GLU A 41 13.34 -28.08 -5.53
C GLU A 41 13.42 -26.54 -5.45
N ASP A 42 12.36 -25.87 -5.91
CA ASP A 42 12.21 -24.43 -6.06
C ASP A 42 13.20 -23.79 -7.07
N ASN A 43 13.77 -24.56 -8.01
CA ASN A 43 14.48 -23.94 -9.13
C ASN A 43 13.44 -23.33 -10.08
N ILE A 44 13.70 -22.11 -10.54
CA ILE A 44 12.80 -21.39 -11.43
C ILE A 44 13.03 -21.92 -12.84
N ILE A 45 12.03 -22.63 -13.36
CA ILE A 45 12.06 -23.25 -14.68
C ILE A 45 11.43 -22.38 -15.75
N ASP A 46 10.58 -21.41 -15.38
CA ASP A 46 9.94 -20.48 -16.30
C ASP A 46 9.38 -19.25 -15.56
N PHE A 47 9.12 -18.18 -16.29
CA PHE A 47 8.63 -16.90 -15.76
C PHE A 47 7.61 -16.26 -16.70
N GLU A 48 6.52 -15.75 -16.13
CA GLU A 48 5.48 -15.03 -16.86
C GLU A 48 5.26 -13.64 -16.28
N GLU A 49 5.59 -12.57 -17.01
CA GLU A 49 5.30 -11.21 -16.58
C GLU A 49 3.83 -10.88 -16.83
N LYS A 50 3.03 -10.75 -15.76
CA LYS A 50 1.61 -10.33 -15.78
C LYS A 50 0.76 -11.11 -16.80
N PRO A 51 0.74 -12.45 -16.71
CA PRO A 51 0.01 -13.28 -17.67
C PRO A 51 -1.51 -13.11 -17.51
N ALA A 52 -2.23 -13.05 -18.63
CA ALA A 52 -3.69 -13.08 -18.60
C ALA A 52 -4.26 -14.39 -18.03
N ASN A 53 -3.53 -15.51 -18.21
CA ASN A 53 -3.88 -16.83 -17.67
C ASN A 53 -2.67 -17.43 -16.94
N PRO A 54 -2.50 -17.13 -15.64
CA PRO A 54 -1.33 -17.57 -14.88
C PRO A 54 -1.27 -19.10 -14.72
N ARG A 55 -0.11 -19.69 -14.99
CA ARG A 55 0.13 -21.15 -14.78
C ARG A 55 0.42 -21.54 -13.33
N SER A 56 0.76 -20.57 -12.50
CA SER A 56 1.17 -20.72 -11.11
C SER A 56 0.62 -19.55 -10.29
N THR A 57 0.58 -19.71 -8.98
CA THR A 57 0.19 -18.66 -8.03
C THR A 57 1.39 -18.05 -7.30
N LEU A 58 2.62 -18.49 -7.63
CA LEU A 58 3.85 -17.95 -7.04
C LEU A 58 4.19 -16.60 -7.67
N ALA A 59 3.68 -15.54 -7.06
CA ALA A 59 3.95 -14.17 -7.46
C ALA A 59 5.32 -13.71 -6.95
N SER A 60 6.10 -13.10 -7.83
CA SER A 60 7.30 -12.35 -7.48
C SER A 60 6.93 -11.15 -6.63
N MET A 61 7.60 -11.02 -5.48
CA MET A 61 7.43 -9.87 -4.58
C MET A 61 8.28 -8.65 -5.01
N GLY A 62 9.03 -8.75 -6.11
CA GLY A 62 9.98 -7.71 -6.54
C GLY A 62 11.26 -7.63 -5.69
N ILE A 63 11.56 -8.67 -4.91
CA ILE A 63 12.74 -8.74 -4.04
C ILE A 63 13.68 -9.82 -4.57
N TYR A 64 14.93 -9.43 -4.86
CA TYR A 64 15.91 -10.29 -5.52
C TYR A 64 17.26 -10.26 -4.78
N ILE A 65 17.96 -11.39 -4.77
CA ILE A 65 19.38 -11.49 -4.42
C ILE A 65 20.11 -12.06 -5.63
N PHE A 66 21.22 -11.44 -6.02
CA PHE A 66 22.04 -11.88 -7.14
C PHE A 66 23.50 -12.08 -6.75
N ASP A 67 24.17 -13.01 -7.45
CA ASP A 67 25.63 -12.94 -7.55
C ASP A 67 26.01 -11.70 -8.36
N TRP A 68 26.84 -10.83 -7.78
CA TRP A 68 27.20 -9.55 -8.40
C TRP A 68 27.90 -9.70 -9.75
N LYS A 69 28.81 -10.67 -9.90
CA LYS A 69 29.56 -10.83 -11.16
C LYS A 69 28.61 -11.23 -12.28
N LYS A 70 27.66 -12.13 -11.98
CA LYS A 70 26.62 -12.54 -12.92
C LYS A 70 25.71 -11.36 -13.24
N LEU A 71 25.09 -10.73 -12.24
CA LEU A 71 24.18 -9.60 -12.47
C LEU A 71 24.82 -8.51 -13.33
N LYS A 72 26.05 -8.09 -13.01
CA LYS A 72 26.76 -7.07 -13.77
C LYS A 72 26.90 -7.42 -15.25
N LYS A 73 27.21 -8.68 -15.57
CA LYS A 73 27.32 -9.16 -16.96
C LYS A 73 25.99 -8.95 -17.71
N TYR A 74 24.87 -9.35 -17.10
CA TYR A 74 23.55 -9.24 -17.72
C TYR A 74 23.09 -7.79 -17.82
N LEU A 75 23.38 -6.94 -16.83
CA LEU A 75 23.06 -5.51 -16.91
C LEU A 75 23.80 -4.81 -18.06
N ILE A 76 25.09 -5.09 -18.27
CA ILE A 76 25.87 -4.50 -19.36
C ILE A 76 25.33 -4.98 -20.72
N ALA A 77 25.15 -6.30 -20.88
CA ALA A 77 24.60 -6.85 -22.12
C ALA A 77 23.20 -6.30 -22.41
N ASN A 78 22.37 -6.18 -21.39
CA ASN A 78 21.03 -5.62 -21.51
C ASN A 78 21.07 -4.15 -21.90
N GLU A 79 22.01 -3.35 -21.39
CA GLU A 79 22.20 -1.94 -21.78
C GLU A 79 22.64 -1.80 -23.25
N GLU A 80 23.50 -2.69 -23.73
CA GLU A 80 24.01 -2.71 -25.11
C GLU A 80 22.95 -3.12 -26.16
N ASP A 81 21.87 -3.81 -25.76
CA ASP A 81 20.76 -4.16 -26.65
C ASP A 81 19.75 -3.00 -26.78
N GLU A 82 19.75 -2.31 -27.92
CA GLU A 82 18.85 -1.19 -28.22
C GLU A 82 17.35 -1.57 -28.20
N ASN A 83 17.01 -2.86 -28.37
CA ASN A 83 15.62 -3.32 -28.38
C ASN A 83 15.13 -3.83 -27.02
N ALA A 84 16.02 -3.94 -26.04
CA ALA A 84 15.65 -4.43 -24.72
C ALA A 84 14.78 -3.42 -23.98
N SER A 85 13.77 -3.93 -23.24
CA SER A 85 12.87 -3.10 -22.42
C SER A 85 13.51 -2.54 -21.15
N LYS A 86 14.76 -2.93 -20.86
CA LYS A 86 15.55 -2.56 -19.68
C LYS A 86 14.85 -2.90 -18.36
N ASP A 87 14.19 -4.05 -18.32
CA ASP A 87 13.40 -4.50 -17.18
C ASP A 87 13.91 -5.85 -16.64
N PHE A 88 13.84 -6.03 -15.31
CA PHE A 88 14.30 -7.25 -14.66
C PHE A 88 13.46 -8.48 -15.04
N GLY A 89 12.13 -8.35 -15.04
CA GLY A 89 11.22 -9.46 -15.35
C GLY A 89 11.21 -9.79 -16.83
N LYS A 90 11.28 -8.79 -17.70
CA LYS A 90 11.19 -8.99 -19.16
C LYS A 90 12.52 -9.31 -19.83
N ASN A 91 13.65 -8.95 -19.22
CA ASN A 91 14.97 -9.19 -19.81
C ASN A 91 15.92 -9.94 -18.86
N ILE A 92 16.30 -9.33 -17.73
CA ILE A 92 17.42 -9.88 -16.92
C ILE A 92 17.16 -11.32 -16.44
N ILE A 93 15.99 -11.59 -15.86
CA ILE A 93 15.63 -12.93 -15.36
C ILE A 93 15.50 -13.95 -16.52
N PRO A 94 14.76 -13.66 -17.61
CA PRO A 94 14.75 -14.50 -18.81
C PRO A 94 16.15 -14.78 -19.38
N ASP A 95 16.98 -13.76 -19.59
CA ASP A 95 18.32 -13.88 -20.19
C ASP A 95 19.24 -14.77 -19.32
N MET A 96 19.17 -14.62 -17.99
CA MET A 96 19.90 -15.47 -17.06
C MET A 96 19.46 -16.92 -17.16
N ARG A 97 18.14 -17.15 -17.19
CA ARG A 97 17.56 -18.49 -17.33
C ARG A 97 17.96 -19.15 -18.65
N GLU A 98 17.83 -18.43 -19.76
CA GLU A 98 18.17 -18.93 -21.10
C GLU A 98 19.66 -19.27 -21.23
N ALA A 99 20.52 -18.53 -20.54
CA ALA A 99 21.93 -18.82 -20.41
C ALA A 99 22.25 -20.02 -19.49
N GLY A 100 21.24 -20.67 -18.89
CA GLY A 100 21.39 -21.82 -18.01
C GLY A 100 21.85 -21.47 -16.59
N GLU A 101 21.73 -20.20 -16.18
CA GLU A 101 22.05 -19.81 -14.81
C GLU A 101 21.04 -20.39 -13.82
N LYS A 102 21.52 -20.83 -12.66
CA LYS A 102 20.65 -21.37 -11.61
C LYS A 102 19.87 -20.25 -10.93
N LEU A 103 18.57 -20.19 -11.18
CA LEU A 103 17.64 -19.27 -10.51
C LEU A 103 16.75 -20.06 -9.55
N VAL A 104 16.53 -19.55 -8.35
CA VAL A 104 15.73 -20.24 -7.32
C VAL A 104 14.68 -19.31 -6.71
N ALA A 105 13.51 -19.86 -6.39
CA ALA A 105 12.48 -19.16 -5.67
C ALA A 105 12.71 -19.31 -4.15
N TYR A 106 12.56 -18.21 -3.42
CA TYR A 106 12.54 -18.20 -1.96
C TYR A 106 11.10 -17.92 -1.53
N ARG A 107 10.43 -18.93 -0.98
CA ARG A 107 9.04 -18.79 -0.51
C ARG A 107 9.00 -17.95 0.75
N PHE A 108 8.40 -16.78 0.64
CA PHE A 108 8.11 -15.93 1.78
C PHE A 108 6.82 -16.39 2.46
N ASP A 109 6.82 -16.35 3.79
CA ASP A 109 5.64 -16.61 4.61
C ASP A 109 5.50 -15.45 5.60
N GLY A 110 4.35 -14.78 5.53
CA GLY A 110 4.03 -13.61 6.34
C GLY A 110 3.29 -12.54 5.56
N TYR A 111 2.92 -11.46 6.27
CA TYR A 111 2.20 -10.35 5.67
C TYR A 111 3.03 -9.64 4.58
N TRP A 112 2.44 -9.54 3.40
CA TRP A 112 2.87 -8.76 2.26
C TRP A 112 1.64 -8.23 1.54
N LYS A 113 1.69 -6.98 1.08
CA LYS A 113 0.61 -6.35 0.34
C LYS A 113 1.23 -5.44 -0.72
N ASP A 114 0.79 -5.59 -1.97
CA ASP A 114 1.15 -4.67 -3.05
C ASP A 114 0.28 -3.42 -2.97
N VAL A 115 0.90 -2.31 -2.57
CA VAL A 115 0.22 -1.02 -2.38
C VAL A 115 0.33 -0.19 -3.67
N GLY A 116 -0.14 -0.77 -4.78
CA GLY A 116 -0.10 -0.18 -6.12
C GLY A 116 -1.37 0.54 -6.57
N THR A 117 -2.49 0.35 -5.87
CA THR A 117 -3.80 0.98 -6.15
C THR A 117 -4.34 1.73 -4.94
N ILE A 118 -5.31 2.63 -5.16
CA ILE A 118 -5.95 3.40 -4.08
C ILE A 118 -6.62 2.48 -3.06
N GLU A 119 -7.32 1.44 -3.53
CA GLU A 119 -7.98 0.45 -2.68
C GLU A 119 -6.95 -0.30 -1.85
N SER A 120 -5.87 -0.79 -2.47
CA SER A 120 -4.82 -1.52 -1.74
C SER A 120 -4.11 -0.64 -0.70
N LEU A 121 -3.94 0.66 -0.97
CA LEU A 121 -3.41 1.62 0.00
C LEU A 121 -4.37 1.83 1.16
N TRP A 122 -5.66 1.96 0.86
CA TRP A 122 -6.68 2.11 1.87
C TRP A 122 -6.76 0.86 2.77
N GLU A 123 -6.87 -0.31 2.17
CA GLU A 123 -6.93 -1.59 2.86
C GLU A 123 -5.69 -1.83 3.72
N ALA A 124 -4.47 -1.60 3.18
CA ALA A 124 -3.24 -1.85 3.92
C ALA A 124 -3.11 -0.98 5.20
N ASN A 125 -3.72 0.21 5.22
CA ASN A 125 -3.82 1.03 6.42
C ASN A 125 -4.94 0.56 7.34
N MET A 126 -6.10 0.16 6.81
CA MET A 126 -7.18 -0.43 7.62
C MET A 126 -6.75 -1.75 8.27
N ASP A 127 -5.87 -2.52 7.63
CA ASP A 127 -5.26 -3.74 8.16
C ASP A 127 -4.50 -3.49 9.48
N LEU A 128 -4.07 -2.24 9.77
CA LEU A 128 -3.49 -1.85 11.06
C LEU A 128 -4.49 -1.88 12.22
N LEU A 129 -5.78 -1.76 11.93
CA LEU A 129 -6.86 -1.85 12.92
C LEU A 129 -7.25 -3.30 13.21
N SER A 130 -6.93 -4.21 12.28
CA SER A 130 -7.24 -5.62 12.40
C SER A 130 -6.10 -6.38 13.10
N PRO A 131 -6.34 -7.00 14.28
CA PRO A 131 -5.33 -7.81 14.95
C PRO A 131 -4.93 -9.07 14.16
N ASP A 132 -5.81 -9.53 13.27
CA ASP A 132 -5.62 -10.76 12.48
C ASP A 132 -4.97 -10.50 11.12
N SER A 133 -4.63 -9.24 10.77
CA SER A 133 -4.00 -8.93 9.48
C SER A 133 -2.59 -9.51 9.34
N GLY A 134 -1.95 -9.88 10.45
CA GLY A 134 -0.55 -10.29 10.47
C GLY A 134 0.45 -9.12 10.41
N LEU A 135 -0.03 -7.88 10.31
CA LEU A 135 0.79 -6.67 10.40
C LEU A 135 0.88 -6.20 11.85
N ASN A 136 2.02 -6.45 12.50
CA ASN A 136 2.27 -6.04 13.88
C ASN A 136 3.38 -4.98 13.96
N LEU A 137 3.01 -3.73 14.23
CA LEU A 137 3.95 -2.61 14.38
C LEU A 137 4.63 -2.56 15.76
N ASP A 138 4.05 -3.20 16.78
CA ASP A 138 4.53 -3.19 18.16
C ASP A 138 5.57 -4.27 18.47
N ASP A 139 6.02 -5.00 17.45
CA ASP A 139 7.04 -6.03 17.58
C ASP A 139 8.42 -5.44 17.89
N GLY A 140 8.79 -5.50 19.17
CA GLY A 140 10.06 -5.00 19.65
C GLY A 140 11.29 -5.70 19.06
N SER A 141 11.15 -6.89 18.48
CA SER A 141 12.24 -7.63 17.80
C SER A 141 12.48 -7.17 16.36
N TRP A 142 11.46 -6.55 15.74
CA TRP A 142 11.50 -6.08 14.36
C TRP A 142 10.89 -4.68 14.23
N ARG A 143 11.66 -3.67 14.65
CA ARG A 143 11.22 -2.27 14.65
C ARG A 143 11.19 -1.68 13.25
N ILE A 144 10.10 -0.99 12.92
CA ILE A 144 9.99 -0.14 11.73
C ILE A 144 10.32 1.28 12.17
N TYR A 145 11.37 1.86 11.58
CA TYR A 145 11.82 3.21 11.92
C TYR A 145 11.17 4.23 10.98
N GLY A 146 10.67 5.33 11.55
CA GLY A 146 10.17 6.49 10.83
C GLY A 146 10.72 7.77 11.42
N ARG A 147 10.48 8.90 10.76
CA ARG A 147 10.76 10.21 11.36
C ARG A 147 9.74 10.48 12.45
N THR A 148 10.21 10.84 13.64
CA THR A 148 9.33 11.41 14.66
C THR A 148 8.96 12.85 14.26
N THR A 149 7.70 13.22 14.43
CA THR A 149 7.25 14.60 14.21
C THR A 149 7.62 15.52 15.38
N GLY A 150 7.89 14.96 16.56
CA GLY A 150 8.07 15.74 17.79
C GLY A 150 6.79 16.45 18.26
N ALA A 151 5.63 16.11 17.70
CA ALA A 151 4.34 16.71 18.08
C ALA A 151 3.92 16.23 19.48
N PRO A 152 3.10 17.03 20.20
CA PRO A 152 2.59 16.63 21.51
C PRO A 152 1.67 15.40 21.41
N PRO A 153 1.35 14.72 22.53
CA PRO A 153 0.28 13.72 22.53
C PRO A 153 -1.02 14.29 21.94
N HIS A 154 -1.81 13.45 21.28
CA HIS A 154 -3.10 13.89 20.75
C HIS A 154 -4.04 14.38 21.87
N PHE A 155 -4.93 15.28 21.51
CA PHE A 155 -5.97 15.82 22.38
C PHE A 155 -7.36 15.36 21.92
N THR A 156 -8.20 14.98 22.89
CA THR A 156 -9.62 14.70 22.68
C THR A 156 -10.47 15.63 23.52
N GLY A 157 -11.38 16.37 22.87
CA GLY A 157 -12.40 17.18 23.52
C GLY A 157 -13.40 16.34 24.31
N ARG A 158 -14.17 16.99 25.19
CA ARG A 158 -15.11 16.31 26.11
C ARG A 158 -16.21 15.51 25.41
N ASP A 159 -16.63 15.99 24.24
CA ASP A 159 -17.73 15.41 23.47
C ASP A 159 -17.21 14.53 22.30
N ALA A 160 -15.89 14.39 22.14
CA ALA A 160 -15.29 13.62 21.06
C ALA A 160 -15.50 12.12 21.29
N VAL A 161 -15.80 11.39 20.22
CA VAL A 161 -15.97 9.92 20.26
C VAL A 161 -15.00 9.28 19.31
N VAL A 162 -14.08 8.48 19.84
CA VAL A 162 -13.12 7.70 19.07
C VAL A 162 -13.42 6.22 19.28
N HIS A 163 -13.69 5.50 18.20
CA HIS A 163 -13.99 4.07 18.22
C HIS A 163 -13.10 3.31 17.22
N HIS A 164 -12.45 2.25 17.69
CA HIS A 164 -11.64 1.33 16.87
C HIS A 164 -10.76 2.05 15.83
N SER A 165 -9.91 2.98 16.28
CA SER A 165 -9.14 3.86 15.38
C SER A 165 -7.72 4.05 15.89
N LEU A 166 -6.78 4.34 14.98
CA LEU A 166 -5.41 4.73 15.31
C LEU A 166 -5.26 6.24 15.18
N ILE A 167 -4.80 6.89 16.26
CA ILE A 167 -4.63 8.34 16.33
C ILE A 167 -3.17 8.65 16.62
N SER A 168 -2.49 9.28 15.66
CA SER A 168 -1.12 9.76 15.82
C SER A 168 -1.02 11.02 16.68
N GLU A 169 0.21 11.38 17.03
CA GLU A 169 0.53 12.58 17.80
C GLU A 169 0.10 13.90 17.12
N GLY A 170 -0.11 14.96 17.90
CA GLY A 170 -0.48 16.29 17.41
C GLY A 170 -1.93 16.44 16.94
N CYS A 171 -2.72 15.36 16.93
CA CYS A 171 -4.13 15.45 16.54
C CYS A 171 -4.98 16.20 17.58
N GLU A 172 -5.92 17.01 17.11
CA GLU A 172 -6.93 17.70 17.92
C GLU A 172 -8.32 17.23 17.52
N LEU A 173 -8.99 16.48 18.39
CA LEU A 173 -10.25 15.79 18.07
C LEU A 173 -11.41 16.31 18.94
N GLU A 174 -12.35 17.00 18.31
CA GLU A 174 -13.65 17.44 18.88
C GLU A 174 -14.85 16.70 18.26
N GLY A 175 -14.63 15.99 17.13
CA GLY A 175 -15.66 15.25 16.39
C GLY A 175 -15.71 13.74 16.67
N ASN A 176 -16.34 13.00 15.76
CA ASN A 176 -16.48 11.54 15.84
C ASN A 176 -15.55 10.85 14.83
N VAL A 177 -14.75 9.89 15.30
CA VAL A 177 -13.83 9.10 14.49
C VAL A 177 -14.10 7.62 14.74
N ASN A 178 -14.39 6.88 13.67
CA ASN A 178 -14.73 5.46 13.75
C ASN A 178 -13.99 4.65 12.68
N ASN A 179 -13.40 3.51 13.05
CA ASN A 179 -12.72 2.59 12.14
C ASN A 179 -11.75 3.30 11.19
N SER A 180 -10.94 4.24 11.69
CA SER A 180 -10.14 5.14 10.85
C SER A 180 -8.70 5.27 11.34
N VAL A 181 -7.82 5.72 10.45
CA VAL A 181 -6.40 5.97 10.75
C VAL A 181 -6.10 7.45 10.54
N LEU A 182 -5.76 8.15 11.61
CA LEU A 182 -5.42 9.58 11.60
C LEU A 182 -3.93 9.74 11.83
N PHE A 183 -3.26 10.32 10.82
CA PHE A 183 -1.84 10.66 10.84
C PHE A 183 -1.57 11.93 11.66
N PRO A 184 -0.30 12.30 11.90
CA PRO A 184 0.02 13.39 12.80
C PRO A 184 -0.58 14.75 12.41
N ASN A 185 -0.90 15.56 13.43
CA ASN A 185 -1.38 16.94 13.29
C ASN A 185 -2.73 17.08 12.54
N VAL A 186 -3.59 16.06 12.59
CA VAL A 186 -4.94 16.15 12.02
C VAL A 186 -5.89 16.88 12.98
N THR A 187 -6.68 17.81 12.44
CA THR A 187 -7.72 18.54 13.20
C THR A 187 -9.09 18.03 12.80
N VAL A 188 -9.91 17.64 13.78
CA VAL A 188 -11.29 17.19 13.58
C VAL A 188 -12.21 18.01 14.46
N GLU A 189 -12.99 18.92 13.87
CA GLU A 189 -13.84 19.84 14.61
C GLU A 189 -15.15 19.21 15.09
N LYS A 190 -15.83 19.93 15.99
CA LYS A 190 -17.07 19.49 16.62
C LYS A 190 -18.12 19.08 15.60
N GLY A 191 -18.69 17.89 15.78
CA GLY A 191 -19.78 17.38 14.93
C GLY A 191 -19.33 16.83 13.57
N ALA A 192 -18.04 16.94 13.21
CA ALA A 192 -17.49 16.20 12.08
C ALA A 192 -17.60 14.69 12.34
N LYS A 193 -17.74 13.90 11.27
CA LYS A 193 -17.82 12.43 11.32
C LYS A 193 -16.87 11.81 10.31
N ILE A 194 -16.01 10.94 10.79
CA ILE A 194 -15.03 10.21 9.99
C ILE A 194 -15.26 8.72 10.19
N GLU A 195 -15.48 7.99 9.11
CA GLU A 195 -15.74 6.55 9.14
C GLU A 195 -14.93 5.83 8.07
N TYR A 196 -14.26 4.73 8.44
CA TYR A 196 -13.55 3.86 7.47
C TYR A 196 -12.57 4.63 6.58
N SER A 197 -11.85 5.61 7.12
CA SER A 197 -11.08 6.58 6.33
C SER A 197 -9.65 6.77 6.84
N ILE A 198 -8.80 7.28 5.94
CA ILE A 198 -7.41 7.63 6.22
C ILE A 198 -7.28 9.13 6.09
N ILE A 199 -6.81 9.77 7.15
CA ILE A 199 -6.59 11.22 7.17
C ILE A 199 -5.10 11.45 7.35
N MET A 200 -4.46 11.92 6.29
CA MET A 200 -3.01 12.12 6.21
C MET A 200 -2.56 13.39 6.94
N PRO A 201 -1.24 13.57 7.17
CA PRO A 201 -0.73 14.60 8.06
C PRO A 201 -1.25 16.02 7.79
N GLY A 202 -1.59 16.75 8.85
CA GLY A 202 -1.95 18.17 8.77
C GLY A 202 -3.32 18.48 8.17
N ALA A 203 -4.12 17.47 7.79
CA ALA A 203 -5.45 17.70 7.23
C ALA A 203 -6.45 18.20 8.29
N THR A 204 -7.41 19.02 7.85
CA THR A 204 -8.45 19.62 8.70
C THR A 204 -9.83 19.20 8.22
N ILE A 205 -10.64 18.68 9.14
CA ILE A 205 -12.03 18.31 8.92
C ILE A 205 -12.91 19.24 9.77
N GLU A 206 -13.52 20.24 9.14
CA GLU A 206 -14.32 21.26 9.82
C GLU A 206 -15.65 20.72 10.34
N LYS A 207 -16.28 21.54 11.18
CA LYS A 207 -17.57 21.25 11.83
C LYS A 207 -18.62 20.72 10.85
N GLY A 208 -19.23 19.60 11.24
CA GLY A 208 -20.35 18.99 10.51
C GLY A 208 -19.96 18.24 9.23
N ALA A 209 -18.70 18.32 8.79
CA ALA A 209 -18.24 17.58 7.62
C ALA A 209 -18.31 16.07 7.85
N GLN A 210 -18.58 15.33 6.78
CA GLN A 210 -18.72 13.87 6.78
C GLN A 210 -17.72 13.26 5.80
N VAL A 211 -16.86 12.37 6.30
CA VAL A 211 -15.85 11.67 5.51
C VAL A 211 -16.05 10.17 5.70
N LYS A 212 -16.35 9.44 4.61
CA LYS A 212 -16.62 8.01 4.64
C LYS A 212 -15.87 7.29 3.53
N TYR A 213 -15.15 6.22 3.87
CA TYR A 213 -14.41 5.42 2.88
C TYR A 213 -13.55 6.29 1.95
N ALA A 214 -12.70 7.11 2.56
CA ALA A 214 -11.91 8.10 1.83
C ALA A 214 -10.44 8.14 2.30
N ILE A 215 -9.59 8.64 1.41
CA ILE A 215 -8.23 9.07 1.71
C ILE A 215 -8.18 10.59 1.56
N ILE A 216 -7.95 11.28 2.67
CA ILE A 216 -7.75 12.73 2.71
C ILE A 216 -6.24 12.97 2.82
N ALA A 217 -5.61 13.49 1.77
CA ALA A 217 -4.16 13.66 1.70
C ALA A 217 -3.65 14.86 2.52
N GLU A 218 -2.33 15.08 2.51
CA GLU A 218 -1.66 16.00 3.43
C GLU A 218 -2.15 17.44 3.31
N ASN A 219 -2.40 18.08 4.44
CA ASN A 219 -2.88 19.47 4.54
C ASN A 219 -4.17 19.76 3.73
N ALA A 220 -4.91 18.73 3.32
CA ALA A 220 -6.20 18.93 2.68
C ALA A 220 -7.20 19.49 3.71
N HIS A 221 -8.13 20.30 3.23
CA HIS A 221 -9.10 21.00 4.08
C HIS A 221 -10.52 20.68 3.64
N ILE A 222 -11.25 19.95 4.48
CA ILE A 222 -12.65 19.61 4.26
C ILE A 222 -13.50 20.59 5.06
N CYS A 223 -14.09 21.57 4.37
CA CYS A 223 -14.83 22.66 5.00
C CYS A 223 -16.19 22.22 5.56
N ALA A 224 -16.80 23.11 6.33
CA ALA A 224 -17.99 22.85 7.11
C ALA A 224 -19.13 22.21 6.27
N ASP A 225 -19.75 21.19 6.86
CA ASP A 225 -20.86 20.43 6.27
C ASP A 225 -20.58 19.76 4.90
N ALA A 226 -19.33 19.74 4.42
CA ALA A 226 -18.96 19.02 3.21
C ALA A 226 -19.08 17.50 3.39
N VAL A 227 -19.30 16.78 2.29
CA VAL A 227 -19.42 15.32 2.27
C VAL A 227 -18.37 14.74 1.32
N VAL A 228 -17.56 13.82 1.81
CA VAL A 228 -16.53 13.12 1.03
C VAL A 228 -16.71 11.61 1.14
N GLY A 229 -16.94 10.98 0.00
CA GLY A 229 -17.14 9.54 -0.12
C GLY A 229 -18.49 9.06 0.39
N ASN A 230 -18.70 7.75 0.31
CA ASN A 230 -19.94 7.08 0.71
C ASN A 230 -19.65 5.66 1.22
N ALA A 231 -20.52 5.15 2.08
CA ALA A 231 -20.50 3.74 2.44
C ALA A 231 -20.91 2.85 1.26
N PRO A 232 -20.39 1.60 1.17
CA PRO A 232 -20.78 0.65 0.12
C PRO A 232 -22.30 0.42 0.04
N SER A 233 -23.02 0.56 1.15
CA SER A 233 -24.48 0.41 1.21
C SER A 233 -25.27 1.63 0.69
N GLU A 234 -24.60 2.75 0.44
CA GLU A 234 -25.24 4.02 0.06
C GLU A 234 -25.23 4.28 -1.46
N VAL A 235 -24.45 3.51 -2.23
CA VAL A 235 -24.26 3.68 -3.69
C VAL A 235 -24.30 2.34 -4.41
N ALA A 236 -24.44 2.34 -5.74
CA ALA A 236 -24.35 1.12 -6.54
C ALA A 236 -22.94 0.51 -6.48
N ALA A 237 -22.83 -0.81 -6.54
CA ALA A 237 -21.56 -1.53 -6.33
C ALA A 237 -20.48 -1.17 -7.37
N ASP A 238 -20.88 -0.85 -8.60
CA ASP A 238 -20.00 -0.43 -9.69
C ASP A 238 -19.58 1.05 -9.63
N GLU A 239 -20.37 1.86 -8.90
CA GLU A 239 -20.10 3.27 -8.61
C GLU A 239 -19.31 3.46 -7.32
N TRP A 240 -19.23 2.43 -6.47
CA TRP A 240 -18.47 2.49 -5.23
C TRP A 240 -16.96 2.40 -5.46
N GLY A 241 -16.22 3.07 -4.57
CA GLY A 241 -14.77 3.07 -4.47
C GLY A 241 -14.32 4.09 -3.43
N VAL A 242 -13.05 4.01 -3.04
CA VAL A 242 -12.47 4.94 -2.08
C VAL A 242 -12.36 6.33 -2.71
N ALA A 243 -12.94 7.34 -2.06
CA ALA A 243 -12.80 8.73 -2.51
C ALA A 243 -11.42 9.29 -2.12
N VAL A 244 -10.86 10.19 -2.93
CA VAL A 244 -9.53 10.77 -2.68
C VAL A 244 -9.55 12.29 -2.81
N VAL A 245 -9.03 12.97 -1.79
CA VAL A 245 -8.77 14.41 -1.82
C VAL A 245 -7.26 14.61 -1.77
N ALA A 246 -6.69 15.25 -2.81
CA ALA A 246 -5.25 15.44 -2.91
C ALA A 246 -4.70 16.46 -1.91
N SER A 247 -3.37 16.49 -1.80
CA SER A 247 -2.68 17.31 -0.80
C SER A 247 -2.88 18.79 -1.06
N ASN A 248 -3.12 19.57 0.00
CA ASN A 248 -3.42 21.01 -0.03
C ASN A 248 -4.70 21.38 -0.81
N THR A 249 -5.57 20.42 -1.10
CA THR A 249 -6.87 20.68 -1.75
C THR A 249 -7.92 21.07 -0.71
N VAL A 250 -8.76 22.04 -1.06
CA VAL A 250 -9.89 22.50 -0.26
C VAL A 250 -11.20 21.98 -0.85
N VAL A 251 -11.99 21.27 -0.06
CA VAL A 251 -13.39 20.92 -0.37
C VAL A 251 -14.27 21.95 0.31
N GLY A 252 -14.87 22.85 -0.47
CA GLY A 252 -15.69 23.95 0.01
C GLY A 252 -16.91 23.51 0.83
N LYS A 253 -17.51 24.46 1.52
CA LYS A 253 -18.64 24.22 2.43
C LYS A 253 -19.79 23.56 1.70
N LYS A 254 -20.40 22.54 2.33
CA LYS A 254 -21.48 21.73 1.78
C LYS A 254 -21.20 21.07 0.42
N ALA A 255 -19.96 21.14 -0.08
CA ALA A 255 -19.59 20.49 -1.32
C ALA A 255 -19.61 18.97 -1.15
N VAL A 256 -19.82 18.26 -2.26
CA VAL A 256 -19.91 16.80 -2.28
C VAL A 256 -18.84 16.25 -3.20
N VAL A 257 -18.02 15.37 -2.65
CA VAL A 257 -17.10 14.49 -3.39
C VAL A 257 -17.68 13.08 -3.29
N ALA A 258 -18.11 12.53 -4.41
CA ALA A 258 -18.76 11.22 -4.44
C ALA A 258 -17.76 10.08 -4.14
N ALA A 259 -18.27 8.89 -3.81
CA ALA A 259 -17.46 7.67 -3.83
C ALA A 259 -16.68 7.53 -5.14
N LYS A 260 -15.49 6.90 -5.07
CA LYS A 260 -14.58 6.66 -6.20
C LYS A 260 -14.01 7.92 -6.88
N GLN A 261 -14.47 9.11 -6.50
CA GLN A 261 -13.99 10.36 -7.07
C GLN A 261 -12.62 10.72 -6.49
N MET A 262 -11.72 11.17 -7.37
CA MET A 262 -10.42 11.71 -7.00
C MET A 262 -10.37 13.18 -7.39
N ILE A 263 -10.07 14.05 -6.44
CA ILE A 263 -10.00 15.50 -6.67
C ILE A 263 -8.60 16.01 -6.36
N ALA A 264 -8.09 16.88 -7.24
CA ALA A 264 -6.81 17.55 -7.07
C ALA A 264 -6.95 19.08 -7.00
N ASP A 265 -8.06 19.62 -7.53
CA ASP A 265 -8.37 21.03 -7.53
C ASP A 265 -9.38 21.38 -6.43
N ASN A 266 -9.31 22.62 -5.96
CA ASN A 266 -10.24 23.12 -4.95
C ASN A 266 -11.68 23.10 -5.47
N ILE A 267 -12.60 22.64 -4.62
CA ILE A 267 -14.03 22.70 -4.89
C ILE A 267 -14.61 23.92 -4.17
N PRO A 268 -15.35 24.80 -4.85
CA PRO A 268 -15.95 25.97 -4.22
C PRO A 268 -17.08 25.57 -3.25
N ASP A 269 -17.46 26.52 -2.40
CA ASP A 269 -18.64 26.40 -1.52
C ASP A 269 -19.92 26.18 -2.34
N VAL A 270 -20.87 25.44 -1.77
CA VAL A 270 -22.23 25.26 -2.28
C VAL A 270 -23.20 26.00 -1.36
N GLU A 271 -24.07 26.85 -1.93
CA GLU A 271 -25.07 27.62 -1.18
C GLU A 271 -26.12 26.75 -0.49
#